data_AF-A0A2J6PKC9-F1
#
_entry.id   AF-A0A2J6PKC9-F1
#
_cell.length_a   1.000
_cell.length_b   1.000
_cell.length_c   1.000
_cell.angle_alpha   90.00
_cell.angle_beta   90.00
_cell.angle_gamma   90.00
#
_symmetry.space_group_name_H-M   'P 1'
#
loop_
_entity.id
_entity.type
_entity.pdbx_description
1 polymer ?
#
loop_
_entity_poly.entity_id
_entity_poly.type
_entity_poly.pdbx_seq_one_letter_code
_entity_poly.pdbx_strand_id
1 'polypeptide(L)'
;MASIYSNCYLNLAATHSPDSNGGLFFQRWIPSFNSKLHPKRQSVLSHLVPIQEPTIDGTAKVFVRQGLENAHIDMLIVDGGDRVYSVVETAPLATRAWAYQERLLSPRTVNVHSAELTWDCGSTPSTFDCECGHLKDQEFDLGDFHALQRNSFVGKYSDILMAKEFILTTWFDVVTQFSRLRLIFARDRLPALAGIAKHVANKTQSRAPTWSWASVDLITKRPCSKWINYHFAYDYHGGQWIDDRFEILDWKCETVGSNPHGCVIGGHLLVTGAVMVMTFNYDIFYDLIHNEEESWYFDFDIFDKNNAYIAEGESIVAMLVGVQGDDCSAILLIPARKEDGKYKRVGIVGKRTYEDFEGAEEMEIDII
;
A
#
# COMPACT_ATOMS: atom_id res chain seq x y z
N MET A 1 -14.72 16.60 -2.86
CA MET A 1 -13.49 16.58 -2.02
C MET A 1 -12.23 16.78 -2.83
N ALA A 2 -11.96 16.01 -3.89
CA ALA A 2 -10.73 16.15 -4.67
C ALA A 2 -10.40 17.59 -5.10
N SER A 3 -11.38 18.34 -5.62
CA SER A 3 -11.22 19.75 -6.01
C SER A 3 -10.92 20.70 -4.84
N ILE A 4 -11.29 20.34 -3.62
CA ILE A 4 -11.01 21.13 -2.42
C ILE A 4 -9.52 21.06 -2.12
N TYR A 5 -8.96 19.84 -2.08
CA TYR A 5 -7.53 19.64 -1.82
C TYR A 5 -6.66 20.07 -3.01
N SER A 6 -7.04 19.73 -4.24
CA SER A 6 -6.25 20.10 -5.44
C SER A 6 -6.14 21.61 -5.65
N ASN A 7 -7.13 22.37 -5.17
CA ASN A 7 -7.17 23.83 -5.33
C ASN A 7 -6.86 24.55 -4.02
N CYS A 8 -6.50 23.84 -2.94
CA CYS A 8 -6.12 24.50 -1.70
C CYS A 8 -4.79 25.22 -1.89
N TYR A 9 -4.60 26.34 -1.20
CA TYR A 9 -3.29 27.00 -1.21
C TYR A 9 -2.26 26.22 -0.38
N LEU A 10 -2.72 25.73 0.77
CA LEU A 10 -1.95 25.03 1.78
C LEU A 10 -2.88 24.07 2.55
N ASN A 11 -2.42 22.84 2.76
CA ASN A 11 -3.01 21.85 3.65
C ASN A 11 -2.21 21.78 4.96
N LEU A 12 -2.91 21.82 6.10
CA LEU A 12 -2.31 21.64 7.42
C LEU A 12 -2.73 20.27 7.95
N ALA A 13 -1.81 19.31 7.88
CA ALA A 13 -2.05 17.96 8.36
C ALA A 13 -1.65 17.85 9.84
N ALA A 14 -2.64 17.63 10.71
CA ALA A 14 -2.42 17.28 12.11
C ALA A 14 -1.94 15.83 12.21
N THR A 15 -0.77 15.52 11.66
CA THR A 15 -0.32 14.15 11.40
C THR A 15 -0.26 13.28 12.66
N HIS A 16 0.17 13.86 13.78
CA HIS A 16 0.16 13.22 15.10
C HIS A 16 -1.24 13.03 15.71
N SER A 17 -2.26 13.79 15.27
CA SER A 17 -3.58 13.75 15.88
C SER A 17 -4.39 12.55 15.37
N PRO A 18 -4.87 11.65 16.25
CA PRO A 18 -5.68 10.50 15.81
C PRO A 18 -7.09 10.90 15.34
N ASP A 19 -7.61 11.99 15.91
CA ASP A 19 -8.95 12.49 15.65
C ASP A 19 -8.98 14.04 15.62
N SER A 20 -10.17 14.63 15.59
CA SER A 20 -10.37 16.07 15.55
C SER A 20 -10.10 16.79 16.88
N ASN A 21 -9.78 16.07 17.97
CA ASN A 21 -9.57 16.64 19.30
C ASN A 21 -8.09 16.92 19.61
N GLY A 22 -7.13 16.29 18.92
CA GLY A 22 -5.70 16.38 19.26
C GLY A 22 -4.96 17.63 18.76
N GLY A 23 -5.52 18.36 17.79
CA GLY A 23 -4.99 19.64 17.32
C GLY A 23 -3.54 19.61 16.78
N LEU A 24 -2.90 20.79 16.71
CA LEU A 24 -1.53 20.97 16.21
C LEU A 24 -0.50 21.29 17.30
N PHE A 25 -0.98 21.62 18.51
CA PHE A 25 -0.14 22.12 19.60
C PHE A 25 -0.02 21.06 20.69
N PHE A 26 1.13 20.40 20.74
CA PHE A 26 1.44 19.40 21.74
C PHE A 26 2.96 19.37 21.98
N GLN A 27 3.38 18.83 23.12
CA GLN A 27 4.80 18.61 23.39
C GLN A 27 5.32 17.52 22.46
N ARG A 28 6.25 17.88 21.58
CA ARG A 28 6.83 16.95 20.60
C ARG A 28 7.66 15.86 21.26
N TRP A 29 7.63 14.68 20.64
CA TRP A 29 8.24 13.47 21.15
C TRP A 29 8.58 12.47 20.04
N ILE A 30 9.51 11.56 20.36
CA ILE A 30 9.88 10.43 19.52
C ILE A 30 9.84 9.11 20.30
N PRO A 31 9.58 7.99 19.62
CA PRO A 31 9.64 6.67 20.23
C PRO A 31 11.08 6.27 20.60
N SER A 32 11.27 5.68 21.78
CA SER A 32 12.54 5.06 22.17
C SER A 32 12.91 3.87 21.27
N PHE A 33 14.16 3.83 20.80
CA PHE A 33 14.68 2.78 19.90
C PHE A 33 14.56 1.32 20.42
N ASN A 34 14.45 1.10 21.74
CA ASN A 34 14.64 -0.22 22.37
C ASN A 34 13.36 -0.96 22.80
N SER A 35 12.17 -0.49 22.45
CA SER A 35 10.92 -1.14 22.89
C SER A 35 10.06 -1.52 21.69
N LYS A 36 9.99 -2.84 21.44
CA LYS A 36 9.22 -3.46 20.35
C LYS A 36 7.70 -3.40 20.55
N LEU A 37 7.23 -3.05 21.76
CA LEU A 37 5.81 -2.86 22.09
C LEU A 37 5.68 -1.64 23.01
N HIS A 38 5.11 -0.56 22.48
CA HIS A 38 4.98 0.76 23.15
C HIS A 38 6.32 1.40 23.51
N PRO A 39 6.98 2.06 22.53
CA PRO A 39 8.16 2.83 22.82
C PRO A 39 7.88 3.96 23.79
N LYS A 40 8.74 4.12 24.80
CA LYS A 40 8.63 5.26 25.73
C LYS A 40 8.82 6.54 24.92
N ARG A 41 7.94 7.52 25.15
CA ARG A 41 8.04 8.85 24.55
C ARG A 41 9.28 9.56 25.09
N GLN A 42 10.18 9.97 24.20
CA GLN A 42 11.38 10.75 24.52
C GLN A 42 11.22 12.17 24.00
N SER A 43 11.78 13.13 24.71
CA SER A 43 11.75 14.54 24.32
C SER A 43 12.65 14.79 23.11
N VAL A 44 12.20 15.66 22.21
CA VAL A 44 13.00 16.12 21.05
C VAL A 44 13.87 17.34 21.36
N LEU A 45 13.85 17.82 22.62
CA LEU A 45 14.61 19.00 23.03
C LEU A 45 16.11 18.73 22.98
N SER A 46 16.87 19.79 22.68
CA SER A 46 18.31 19.77 22.71
C SER A 46 18.85 19.99 24.12
N HIS A 47 19.85 19.19 24.50
CA HIS A 47 20.55 19.26 25.77
C HIS A 47 21.94 19.86 25.57
N LEU A 48 22.34 20.77 26.46
CA LEU A 48 23.69 21.33 26.45
C LEU A 48 24.70 20.25 26.85
N VAL A 49 25.74 20.05 26.04
CA VAL A 49 26.88 19.21 26.41
C VAL A 49 27.84 20.04 27.26
N PRO A 50 28.13 19.64 28.51
CA PRO A 50 29.16 20.28 29.29
C PRO A 50 30.51 20.03 28.62
N ILE A 51 31.15 21.07 28.08
CA ILE A 51 32.51 20.97 27.53
C ILE A 51 33.49 21.26 28.68
N GLN A 52 34.38 20.31 28.97
CA GLN A 52 35.34 20.44 30.07
C GLN A 52 36.49 21.40 29.73
N GLU A 53 36.87 21.49 28.45
CA GLU A 53 37.91 22.40 27.99
C GLU A 53 37.29 23.51 27.12
N PRO A 54 37.63 24.79 27.36
CA PRO A 54 37.12 25.88 26.54
C PRO A 54 37.55 25.70 25.09
N THR A 55 36.62 25.93 24.15
CA THR A 55 36.99 26.13 22.75
C THR A 55 38.01 27.27 22.62
N ILE A 56 38.73 27.37 21.51
CA ILE A 56 39.80 28.39 21.29
C ILE A 56 39.36 29.81 21.69
N ASP A 57 38.06 30.13 21.53
CA ASP A 57 37.46 31.43 21.90
C ASP A 57 36.51 31.39 23.12
N GLY A 58 36.43 30.27 23.86
CA GLY A 58 35.65 30.11 25.10
C GLY A 58 34.12 30.27 25.00
N THR A 59 33.56 30.39 23.78
CA THR A 59 32.17 30.86 23.55
C THR A 59 31.25 29.83 22.90
N ALA A 60 31.77 28.74 22.35
CA ALA A 60 30.93 27.78 21.64
C ALA A 60 30.13 26.90 22.62
N LYS A 61 28.80 26.88 22.44
CA LYS A 61 27.90 25.96 23.16
C LYS A 61 27.53 24.83 22.22
N VAL A 62 27.83 23.60 22.62
CA VAL A 62 27.44 22.40 21.88
C VAL A 62 26.15 21.85 22.48
N PHE A 63 25.16 21.64 21.63
CA PHE A 63 23.90 21.02 22.01
C PHE A 63 23.75 19.69 21.28
N VAL A 64 23.20 18.69 21.97
CA VAL A 64 22.88 17.38 21.41
C VAL A 64 21.39 17.11 21.58
N ARG A 65 20.78 16.53 20.57
CA ARG A 65 19.42 15.98 20.65
C ARG A 65 19.40 14.64 19.93
N GLN A 66 18.39 13.86 20.22
CA GLN A 66 18.14 12.63 19.48
C GLN A 66 17.70 12.96 18.04
N GLY A 67 18.09 12.09 17.09
CA GLY A 67 17.72 12.22 15.69
C GLY A 67 16.22 12.13 15.47
N LEU A 68 15.70 12.93 14.52
CA LEU A 68 14.26 13.02 14.22
C LEU A 68 13.84 12.13 13.04
N GLU A 69 14.69 11.15 12.69
CA GLU A 69 14.57 10.27 11.53
C GLU A 69 13.20 9.58 11.40
N ASN A 70 12.50 9.33 12.51
CA ASN A 70 11.14 8.77 12.49
C ASN A 70 10.17 9.63 11.69
N ALA A 71 10.23 10.96 11.80
CA ALA A 71 9.37 11.84 10.99
C ALA A 71 9.66 11.75 9.51
N HIS A 72 10.94 11.52 9.15
CA HIS A 72 11.31 11.29 7.76
C HIS A 72 10.75 9.95 7.32
N ILE A 73 11.06 8.87 8.02
CA ILE A 73 10.67 7.52 7.62
C ILE A 73 9.13 7.38 7.57
N ASP A 74 8.42 7.80 8.61
CA ASP A 74 6.96 7.65 8.73
C ASP A 74 6.20 8.44 7.64
N MET A 75 6.80 9.53 7.14
CA MET A 75 6.25 10.33 6.02
C MET A 75 6.68 9.83 4.65
N LEU A 76 7.78 9.07 4.57
CA LEU A 76 8.36 8.55 3.33
C LEU A 76 7.89 7.15 2.98
N ILE A 77 7.52 6.35 3.97
CA ILE A 77 7.40 4.90 3.85
C ILE A 77 6.17 4.43 4.63
N VAL A 78 5.13 3.97 3.91
CA VAL A 78 4.14 3.02 4.47
C VAL A 78 4.58 1.60 4.09
N ASP A 79 5.83 1.22 4.40
CA ASP A 79 6.21 -0.19 4.37
C ASP A 79 5.79 -0.86 5.67
N GLY A 80 5.09 -1.98 5.49
CA GLY A 80 4.50 -2.79 6.55
C GLY A 80 5.49 -3.56 7.45
N GLY A 81 6.75 -3.11 7.56
CA GLY A 81 7.77 -3.75 8.40
C GLY A 81 7.55 -3.53 9.90
N ASP A 82 8.51 -3.96 10.74
CA ASP A 82 8.54 -3.82 12.21
C ASP A 82 8.28 -2.38 12.74
N ARG A 83 8.20 -1.38 11.86
CA ARG A 83 7.93 0.03 12.13
C ARG A 83 6.45 0.43 12.05
N VAL A 84 5.53 -0.44 11.62
CA VAL A 84 4.08 -0.12 11.58
C VAL A 84 3.54 0.32 12.94
N TYR A 85 4.09 -0.21 14.03
CA TYR A 85 3.68 0.18 15.38
C TYR A 85 4.08 1.62 15.75
N SER A 86 5.17 2.18 15.20
CA SER A 86 5.53 3.58 15.47
C SER A 86 4.58 4.54 14.78
N VAL A 87 4.29 4.32 13.48
CA VAL A 87 3.45 5.20 12.65
C VAL A 87 2.04 5.40 13.25
N VAL A 88 1.47 4.36 13.86
CA VAL A 88 0.14 4.45 14.52
C VAL A 88 0.14 5.43 15.69
N GLU A 89 1.25 5.57 16.40
CA GLU A 89 1.37 6.50 17.55
C GLU A 89 1.94 7.86 17.14
N THR A 90 2.89 7.91 16.22
CA THR A 90 3.62 9.13 15.81
C THR A 90 2.91 9.90 14.69
N ALA A 91 2.20 9.18 13.82
CA ALA A 91 1.55 9.70 12.62
C ALA A 91 0.16 9.04 12.33
N PRO A 92 -0.76 8.92 13.31
CA PRO A 92 -2.03 8.22 13.13
C PRO A 92 -2.86 8.72 11.95
N LEU A 93 -2.83 10.02 11.62
CA LEU A 93 -3.55 10.54 10.46
C LEU A 93 -3.07 9.90 9.15
N ALA A 94 -1.77 9.63 9.02
CA ALA A 94 -1.19 9.00 7.82
C ALA A 94 -1.67 7.55 7.62
N THR A 95 -2.20 6.91 8.67
CA THR A 95 -2.77 5.55 8.59
C THR A 95 -4.22 5.52 8.10
N ARG A 96 -4.88 6.68 7.95
CA ARG A 96 -6.31 6.76 7.61
C ARG A 96 -6.52 6.88 6.11
N ALA A 97 -7.30 5.98 5.53
CA ALA A 97 -7.55 5.97 4.08
C ALA A 97 -8.18 7.27 3.56
N TRP A 98 -9.08 7.89 4.32
CA TRP A 98 -9.69 9.18 3.96
C TRP A 98 -8.68 10.33 3.90
N ALA A 99 -7.60 10.29 4.68
CA ALA A 99 -6.55 11.31 4.67
C ALA A 99 -5.61 11.18 3.46
N TYR A 100 -5.64 10.03 2.77
CA TYR A 100 -4.74 9.73 1.66
C TYR A 100 -4.92 10.68 0.48
N GLN A 101 -6.17 10.98 0.11
CA GLN A 101 -6.46 11.97 -0.92
C GLN A 101 -6.05 13.39 -0.50
N GLU A 102 -6.07 13.72 0.80
CA GLU A 102 -5.64 15.04 1.28
C GLU A 102 -4.14 15.20 1.10
N ARG A 103 -3.38 14.16 1.46
CA ARG A 103 -1.92 14.10 1.30
C ARG A 103 -1.52 14.17 -0.17
N LEU A 104 -2.18 13.39 -1.02
CA LEU A 104 -1.80 13.27 -2.43
C LEU A 104 -2.31 14.41 -3.30
N LEU A 105 -3.49 14.97 -3.02
CA LEU A 105 -4.06 16.00 -3.88
C LEU A 105 -3.68 17.43 -3.48
N SER A 106 -3.23 17.67 -2.25
CA SER A 106 -2.88 19.02 -1.84
C SER A 106 -1.57 19.47 -2.50
N PRO A 107 -1.52 20.65 -3.16
CA PRO A 107 -0.30 21.13 -3.80
C PRO A 107 0.78 21.49 -2.79
N ARG A 108 0.41 21.83 -1.54
CA ARG A 108 1.34 22.11 -0.44
C ARG A 108 0.79 21.53 0.84
N THR A 109 1.60 20.81 1.61
CA THR A 109 1.22 20.24 2.89
C THR A 109 2.27 20.51 3.96
N VAL A 110 1.86 21.07 5.09
CA VAL A 110 2.63 21.04 6.34
C VAL A 110 2.13 19.85 7.15
N ASN A 111 3.02 18.93 7.48
CA ASN A 111 2.73 17.81 8.36
C ASN A 111 3.24 18.13 9.76
N VAL A 112 2.32 18.10 10.72
CA VAL A 112 2.64 18.23 12.15
C VAL A 112 2.80 16.84 12.74
N HIS A 113 3.99 16.28 12.54
CA HIS A 113 4.38 14.97 13.05
C HIS A 113 4.70 15.04 14.56
N SER A 114 4.72 13.89 15.25
CA SER A 114 5.03 13.86 16.69
C SER A 114 6.40 14.47 17.00
N ALA A 115 7.35 14.32 16.09
CA ALA A 115 8.76 14.68 16.28
C ALA A 115 9.12 16.08 15.76
N GLU A 116 8.63 16.47 14.58
CA GLU A 116 8.97 17.73 13.91
C GLU A 116 7.93 18.13 12.87
N LEU A 117 8.12 19.31 12.26
CA LEU A 117 7.37 19.70 11.06
C LEU A 117 8.08 19.18 9.80
N THR A 118 7.28 18.65 8.86
CA THR A 118 7.74 18.43 7.50
C THR A 118 6.87 19.21 6.51
N TRP A 119 7.46 19.61 5.40
CA TRP A 119 6.84 20.41 4.36
C TRP A 119 6.94 19.68 3.02
N ASP A 120 5.84 19.56 2.31
CA ASP A 120 5.79 19.06 0.93
C ASP A 120 5.19 20.16 0.04
N CYS A 121 5.93 20.69 -0.92
CA CYS A 121 5.44 21.69 -1.87
C CYS A 121 4.91 21.12 -3.18
N GLY A 122 4.98 19.79 -3.38
CA GLY A 122 4.51 19.07 -4.57
C GLY A 122 5.20 19.42 -5.89
N SER A 123 5.92 20.53 -5.96
CA SER A 123 6.35 21.18 -7.20
C SER A 123 7.64 20.57 -7.75
N THR A 124 8.52 20.04 -6.89
CA THR A 124 9.70 19.24 -7.26
C THR A 124 10.05 18.19 -6.18
N PRO A 125 10.77 17.08 -6.50
CA PRO A 125 11.26 16.13 -5.49
C PRO A 125 12.16 16.80 -4.45
N SER A 126 12.83 17.89 -4.84
CA SER A 126 13.66 18.74 -3.99
C SER A 126 12.87 19.73 -3.12
N THR A 127 11.53 19.69 -3.12
CA THR A 127 10.69 20.57 -2.30
C THR A 127 10.03 19.88 -1.10
N PHE A 128 10.47 18.65 -0.78
CA PHE A 128 10.19 18.02 0.50
C PHE A 128 11.26 18.41 1.52
N ASP A 129 10.83 18.93 2.66
CA ASP A 129 11.69 19.57 3.64
C ASP A 129 11.28 19.21 5.07
N CYS A 130 12.20 19.35 6.02
CA CYS A 130 11.96 19.17 7.43
C CYS A 130 12.59 20.28 8.27
N GLU A 131 12.02 20.48 9.46
CA GLU A 131 12.52 21.45 10.43
C GLU A 131 13.97 21.19 10.84
N CYS A 132 14.42 19.93 10.85
CA CYS A 132 15.83 19.61 11.13
C CYS A 132 16.79 19.83 9.95
N GLY A 133 16.28 20.12 8.75
CA GLY A 133 17.08 20.40 7.54
C GLY A 133 17.66 19.17 6.83
N HIS A 134 17.59 17.97 7.45
CA HIS A 134 18.18 16.75 6.91
C HIS A 134 17.69 16.38 5.51
N LEU A 135 16.41 16.64 5.21
CA LEU A 135 15.81 16.28 3.93
C LEU A 135 16.17 17.24 2.78
N LYS A 136 16.65 18.46 3.08
CA LYS A 136 17.15 19.39 2.05
C LYS A 136 18.45 18.93 1.42
N ASP A 137 19.30 18.30 2.22
CA ASP A 137 20.71 18.06 1.89
C ASP A 137 20.93 16.69 1.22
N GLN A 138 19.86 15.93 0.98
CA GLN A 138 19.95 14.66 0.26
C GLN A 138 19.75 14.90 -1.25
N GLU A 139 20.85 14.82 -2.01
CA GLU A 139 20.78 14.63 -3.46
C GLU A 139 20.21 13.24 -3.73
N PHE A 140 18.95 13.17 -4.17
CA PHE A 140 18.34 11.89 -4.55
C PHE A 140 18.55 11.66 -6.03
N ASP A 141 19.13 10.51 -6.35
CA ASP A 141 19.22 10.05 -7.72
C ASP A 141 17.80 9.79 -8.24
N LEU A 142 17.48 10.26 -9.45
CA LEU A 142 16.14 10.16 -10.03
C LEU A 142 15.67 8.69 -10.23
N GLY A 143 16.58 7.73 -10.10
CA GLY A 143 16.31 6.30 -10.11
C GLY A 143 15.90 5.70 -8.75
N ASP A 144 16.03 6.46 -7.65
CA ASP A 144 15.64 5.97 -6.33
C ASP A 144 14.12 6.04 -6.14
N PHE A 145 13.49 4.88 -6.05
CA PHE A 145 12.05 4.68 -5.81
C PHE A 145 11.51 5.47 -4.60
N HIS A 146 12.37 5.76 -3.62
CA HIS A 146 12.06 6.58 -2.45
C HIS A 146 11.81 8.06 -2.77
N ALA A 147 12.31 8.57 -3.92
CA ALA A 147 12.01 9.91 -4.41
C ALA A 147 10.59 10.02 -5.00
N LEU A 148 9.97 8.90 -5.41
CA LEU A 148 8.61 8.85 -5.97
C LEU A 148 7.53 8.87 -4.89
N GLN A 149 7.81 8.26 -3.73
CA GLN A 149 6.89 8.21 -2.57
C GLN A 149 6.82 9.53 -1.78
N ARG A 150 7.67 10.51 -2.10
CA ARG A 150 7.77 11.81 -1.44
C ARG A 150 6.76 12.87 -1.88
N ASN A 151 6.02 12.60 -2.95
CA ASN A 151 5.38 13.67 -3.70
C ASN A 151 3.86 13.67 -3.56
N SER A 152 3.28 14.85 -3.29
CA SER A 152 1.91 15.10 -3.71
C SER A 152 1.72 14.75 -5.20
N PHE A 153 0.62 14.06 -5.50
CA PHE A 153 0.17 13.66 -6.82
C PHE A 153 -0.07 14.86 -7.77
N VAL A 154 -0.27 16.05 -7.20
CA VAL A 154 -0.79 17.21 -7.94
C VAL A 154 0.29 18.07 -8.58
N GLY A 155 1.51 18.08 -8.05
CA GLY A 155 2.54 18.98 -8.60
C GLY A 155 3.49 18.39 -9.63
N LYS A 156 3.60 17.06 -9.80
CA LYS A 156 4.61 16.49 -10.73
C LYS A 156 4.27 15.32 -11.65
N TYR A 157 3.05 14.77 -11.61
CA TYR A 157 2.60 13.90 -12.70
C TYR A 157 2.13 14.68 -13.95
N SER A 158 2.16 16.02 -13.94
CA SER A 158 1.87 16.82 -15.14
C SER A 158 3.09 16.97 -16.05
N ASP A 159 4.29 17.03 -15.47
CA ASP A 159 5.49 17.48 -16.19
C ASP A 159 6.45 16.33 -16.52
N ILE A 160 6.32 15.18 -15.85
CA ILE A 160 7.02 13.95 -16.25
C ILE A 160 6.20 13.26 -17.34
N LEU A 161 6.24 13.86 -18.53
CA LEU A 161 5.91 13.25 -19.82
C LEU A 161 6.96 12.18 -20.16
N MET A 162 7.03 11.10 -19.39
CA MET A 162 7.79 9.91 -19.78
C MET A 162 6.94 8.67 -19.54
N ALA A 163 6.36 8.20 -20.65
CA ALA A 163 5.61 6.96 -20.86
C ALA A 163 4.34 6.74 -20.00
N LYS A 164 3.24 6.35 -20.66
CA LYS A 164 2.00 5.85 -20.01
C LYS A 164 2.31 4.80 -18.93
N GLU A 165 3.33 4.00 -19.18
CA GLU A 165 3.94 3.02 -18.29
C GLU A 165 4.25 3.55 -16.88
N PHE A 166 4.90 4.71 -16.78
CA PHE A 166 5.28 5.29 -15.48
C PHE A 166 4.06 5.76 -14.66
N ILE A 167 2.99 6.17 -15.35
CA ILE A 167 1.75 6.55 -14.69
C ILE A 167 1.01 5.31 -14.19
N LEU A 168 1.11 4.18 -14.90
CA LEU A 168 0.53 2.91 -14.47
C LEU A 168 1.26 2.35 -13.24
N THR A 169 2.61 2.31 -13.24
CA THR A 169 3.39 1.86 -12.07
C THR A 169 3.11 2.73 -10.84
N THR A 170 3.07 4.05 -11.03
CA THR A 170 2.62 5.00 -10.00
C THR A 170 1.23 4.67 -9.47
N TRP A 171 0.26 4.40 -10.36
CA TRP A 171 -1.10 4.09 -9.93
C TRP A 171 -1.15 2.82 -9.08
N PHE A 172 -0.36 1.80 -9.45
CA PHE A 172 -0.23 0.59 -8.63
C PHE A 172 0.36 0.88 -7.26
N ASP A 173 1.38 1.73 -7.16
CA ASP A 173 1.93 2.13 -5.86
C ASP A 173 0.88 2.89 -5.03
N VAL A 174 0.07 3.73 -5.67
CA VAL A 174 -1.02 4.45 -5.02
C VAL A 174 -2.04 3.46 -4.43
N VAL A 175 -2.47 2.47 -5.22
CA VAL A 175 -3.43 1.44 -4.79
C VAL A 175 -2.83 0.56 -3.69
N THR A 176 -1.57 0.15 -3.83
CA THR A 176 -0.84 -0.68 -2.86
C THR A 176 -0.73 -0.01 -1.50
N GLN A 177 -0.38 1.27 -1.48
CA GLN A 177 -0.30 2.03 -0.23
C GLN A 177 -1.69 2.24 0.35
N PHE A 178 -2.69 2.56 -0.48
CA PHE A 178 -4.05 2.79 -0.04
C PHE A 178 -4.69 1.55 0.60
N SER A 179 -4.45 0.36 0.04
CA SER A 179 -5.01 -0.89 0.59
C SER A 179 -4.50 -1.24 1.99
N ARG A 180 -3.33 -0.71 2.38
CA ARG A 180 -2.77 -0.83 3.73
C ARG A 180 -3.36 0.15 4.74
N LEU A 181 -4.17 1.12 4.29
CA LEU A 181 -4.73 2.15 5.15
C LEU A 181 -6.02 1.70 5.85
N ARG A 182 -6.24 2.25 7.04
CA ARG A 182 -7.39 1.93 7.88
C ARG A 182 -8.64 2.64 7.37
N LEU A 183 -9.71 1.87 7.22
CA LEU A 183 -11.07 2.31 7.00
C LEU A 183 -11.95 1.80 8.13
N ILE A 184 -12.83 2.66 8.65
CA ILE A 184 -13.85 2.24 9.63
C ILE A 184 -14.97 1.49 8.91
N PHE A 185 -15.34 1.93 7.70
CA PHE A 185 -16.37 1.30 6.89
C PHE A 185 -15.81 0.93 5.52
N ALA A 186 -15.85 -0.36 5.16
CA ALA A 186 -15.33 -0.86 3.88
C ALA A 186 -15.99 -0.16 2.66
N ARG A 187 -17.27 0.24 2.77
CA ARG A 187 -17.99 1.00 1.72
C ARG A 187 -17.33 2.33 1.33
N ASP A 188 -16.51 2.89 2.21
CA ASP A 188 -15.83 4.17 1.99
C ASP A 188 -14.54 4.00 1.16
N ARG A 189 -14.13 2.77 0.84
CA ARG A 189 -12.90 2.46 0.10
C ARG A 189 -12.83 3.17 -1.24
N LEU A 190 -13.83 2.97 -2.11
CA LEU A 190 -13.85 3.61 -3.42
C LEU A 190 -14.04 5.13 -3.33
N PRO A 191 -14.98 5.66 -2.51
CA PRO A 191 -15.10 7.10 -2.29
C PRO A 191 -13.79 7.78 -1.85
N ALA A 192 -13.02 7.16 -0.94
CA ALA A 192 -11.78 7.73 -0.41
C ALA A 192 -10.64 7.78 -1.45
N LEU A 193 -10.66 6.91 -2.47
CA LEU A 193 -9.68 6.88 -3.56
C LEU A 193 -10.14 7.60 -4.84
N ALA A 194 -11.45 7.80 -5.01
CA ALA A 194 -12.07 8.30 -6.24
C ALA A 194 -11.47 9.62 -6.75
N GLY A 195 -11.05 10.50 -5.85
CA GLY A 195 -10.41 11.77 -6.19
C GLY A 195 -9.10 11.60 -6.95
N ILE A 196 -8.25 10.69 -6.46
CA ILE A 196 -6.95 10.38 -7.06
C ILE A 196 -7.16 9.60 -8.37
N ALA A 197 -8.05 8.61 -8.36
CA ALA A 197 -8.41 7.82 -9.54
C ALA A 197 -8.85 8.71 -10.72
N LYS A 198 -9.71 9.71 -10.44
CA LYS A 198 -10.16 10.68 -11.45
C LYS A 198 -9.00 11.51 -12.01
N HIS A 199 -8.05 11.91 -11.17
CA HIS A 199 -6.88 12.68 -11.62
C HIS A 199 -5.98 11.85 -12.56
N VAL A 200 -5.77 10.56 -12.26
CA VAL A 200 -5.03 9.62 -13.12
C VAL A 200 -5.73 9.41 -14.45
N ALA A 201 -7.02 9.06 -14.39
CA ALA A 201 -7.80 8.75 -15.60
C ALA A 201 -7.82 9.91 -16.60
N ASN A 202 -7.89 11.15 -16.11
CA ASN A 202 -7.86 12.34 -16.96
C ASN A 202 -6.52 12.51 -17.71
N LYS A 203 -5.40 12.03 -17.14
CA LYS A 203 -4.05 12.21 -17.71
C LYS A 203 -3.63 11.08 -18.64
N THR A 204 -3.92 9.84 -18.30
CA THR A 204 -3.48 8.68 -19.08
C THR A 204 -4.40 8.39 -20.27
N GLN A 205 -5.64 8.89 -20.24
CA GLN A 205 -6.78 8.38 -21.03
C GLN A 205 -7.07 6.88 -20.79
N SER A 206 -6.16 6.16 -20.15
CA SER A 206 -6.36 4.86 -19.53
C SER A 206 -7.23 5.02 -18.31
N ARG A 207 -8.20 4.14 -18.17
CA ARG A 207 -9.03 4.11 -16.97
C ARG A 207 -8.37 3.13 -16.04
N ALA A 208 -7.88 3.64 -14.91
CA ALA A 208 -7.49 2.79 -13.79
C ALA A 208 -8.61 1.75 -13.59
N PRO A 209 -8.32 0.44 -13.51
CA PRO A 209 -9.35 -0.53 -13.18
C PRO A 209 -9.75 -0.24 -11.73
N THR A 210 -10.85 0.48 -11.54
CA THR A 210 -11.39 0.83 -10.22
C THR A 210 -12.16 -0.33 -9.58
N TRP A 211 -12.02 -1.55 -10.09
CA TRP A 211 -12.91 -2.64 -9.73
C TRP A 211 -12.27 -4.01 -9.55
N SER A 212 -10.95 -4.16 -9.65
CA SER A 212 -10.43 -5.49 -9.35
C SER A 212 -10.56 -5.71 -7.83
N TRP A 213 -11.47 -6.60 -7.48
CA TRP A 213 -11.38 -7.55 -6.37
C TRP A 213 -9.99 -8.21 -6.29
N ALA A 214 -9.16 -8.07 -7.33
CA ALA A 214 -7.74 -8.33 -7.32
C ALA A 214 -6.84 -7.24 -6.69
N SER A 215 -7.38 -6.10 -6.28
CA SER A 215 -6.72 -5.19 -5.34
C SER A 215 -6.81 -5.80 -3.96
N VAL A 216 -5.77 -6.54 -3.60
CA VAL A 216 -5.66 -7.31 -2.36
C VAL A 216 -5.92 -6.42 -1.14
N ASP A 217 -6.89 -6.81 -0.31
CA ASP A 217 -7.00 -6.32 1.07
C ASP A 217 -5.96 -7.06 1.92
N LEU A 218 -4.70 -6.61 1.87
CA LEU A 218 -3.64 -7.20 2.68
C LEU A 218 -3.81 -6.81 4.15
N ILE A 219 -4.54 -7.62 4.91
CA ILE A 219 -4.48 -7.61 6.38
C ILE A 219 -3.30 -8.51 6.79
N THR A 220 -2.05 -8.08 6.56
CA THR A 220 -0.90 -8.82 7.06
C THR A 220 0.08 -7.95 7.85
N LYS A 221 0.59 -8.51 8.95
CA LYS A 221 1.63 -7.94 9.83
C LYS A 221 3.04 -8.02 9.23
N ARG A 222 3.18 -8.38 7.95
CA ARG A 222 4.47 -8.46 7.25
C ARG A 222 4.42 -7.61 5.99
N PRO A 223 5.49 -6.86 5.69
CA PRO A 223 5.53 -6.02 4.50
C PRO A 223 5.44 -6.93 3.30
N CYS A 224 4.37 -6.81 2.52
CA CYS A 224 4.37 -7.33 1.16
C CYS A 224 5.42 -6.52 0.41
N SER A 225 6.62 -7.08 0.38
CA SER A 225 7.79 -6.56 -0.29
C SER A 225 7.47 -6.49 -1.79
N LYS A 226 7.63 -5.30 -2.37
CA LYS A 226 8.05 -5.00 -3.75
C LYS A 226 7.56 -5.81 -4.99
N TRP A 227 6.73 -6.84 -4.88
CA TRP A 227 6.61 -7.86 -5.94
C TRP A 227 5.16 -8.31 -6.23
N ILE A 228 4.25 -8.32 -5.25
CA ILE A 228 2.93 -8.95 -5.44
C ILE A 228 1.97 -8.15 -6.34
N ASN A 229 2.08 -6.82 -6.37
CA ASN A 229 1.21 -6.00 -7.23
C ASN A 229 1.80 -5.78 -8.63
N TYR A 230 3.01 -6.27 -8.90
CA TYR A 230 3.72 -6.09 -10.17
C TYR A 230 3.54 -7.27 -11.16
N HIS A 231 2.89 -8.36 -10.75
CA HIS A 231 2.98 -9.63 -11.49
C HIS A 231 2.01 -9.85 -12.65
N PHE A 232 1.00 -9.02 -12.88
CA PHE A 232 0.13 -9.21 -14.06
C PHE A 232 0.45 -8.30 -15.24
N ALA A 233 1.38 -7.34 -15.12
CA ALA A 233 1.45 -6.26 -16.12
C ALA A 233 2.83 -5.67 -16.43
N TYR A 234 3.94 -6.15 -15.88
CA TYR A 234 5.26 -5.60 -16.27
C TYR A 234 6.34 -6.63 -16.52
N ASP A 235 6.75 -6.66 -17.78
CA ASP A 235 7.89 -7.40 -18.29
C ASP A 235 9.11 -6.47 -18.32
N TYR A 236 10.03 -6.62 -17.35
CA TYR A 236 11.32 -5.93 -17.39
C TYR A 236 12.33 -6.61 -18.36
N HIS A 237 12.02 -7.79 -18.92
CA HIS A 237 13.00 -8.67 -19.56
C HIS A 237 12.59 -9.35 -20.90
N GLY A 238 11.45 -9.00 -21.51
CA GLY A 238 11.01 -9.57 -22.80
C GLY A 238 10.34 -10.95 -22.73
N GLY A 239 9.91 -11.43 -21.56
CA GLY A 239 9.38 -12.79 -21.37
C GLY A 239 7.85 -12.88 -21.28
N GLN A 240 7.26 -13.95 -21.84
CA GLN A 240 5.86 -14.31 -21.56
C GLN A 240 5.73 -14.72 -20.08
N TRP A 241 4.97 -13.93 -19.33
CA TRP A 241 4.76 -14.09 -17.88
C TRP A 241 3.43 -14.79 -17.57
N ILE A 242 2.46 -14.72 -18.49
CA ILE A 242 1.15 -15.36 -18.38
C ILE A 242 1.31 -16.80 -18.85
N ASP A 243 0.83 -17.75 -18.06
CA ASP A 243 0.80 -19.16 -18.47
C ASP A 243 -0.09 -19.28 -19.73
N ASP A 244 0.38 -19.96 -20.76
CA ASP A 244 -0.34 -20.05 -22.05
C ASP A 244 -1.73 -20.72 -21.92
N ARG A 245 -1.99 -21.43 -20.81
CA ARG A 245 -3.30 -22.02 -20.50
C ARG A 245 -4.25 -21.03 -19.83
N PHE A 246 -3.77 -19.87 -19.37
CA PHE A 246 -4.57 -18.85 -18.73
C PHE A 246 -5.13 -17.87 -19.77
N GLU A 247 -6.46 -17.88 -19.94
CA GLU A 247 -7.15 -16.97 -20.87
C GLU A 247 -8.41 -16.39 -20.23
N ILE A 248 -8.66 -15.09 -20.46
CA ILE A 248 -9.91 -14.43 -20.09
C ILE A 248 -10.91 -14.61 -21.23
N LEU A 249 -11.96 -15.39 -20.99
CA LEU A 249 -12.96 -15.77 -21.99
C LEU A 249 -14.11 -14.77 -22.07
N ASP A 250 -14.62 -14.31 -20.93
CA ASP A 250 -15.71 -13.32 -20.83
C ASP A 250 -15.61 -12.52 -19.53
N TRP A 251 -16.22 -11.34 -19.52
CA TRP A 251 -16.32 -10.55 -18.29
C TRP A 251 -17.50 -9.59 -18.33
N LYS A 252 -18.05 -9.31 -17.14
CA LYS A 252 -19.08 -8.30 -16.93
C LYS A 252 -18.85 -7.55 -15.64
N CYS A 253 -19.18 -6.27 -15.64
CA CYS A 253 -19.20 -5.44 -14.44
C CYS A 253 -20.55 -4.71 -14.37
N GLU A 254 -21.27 -4.91 -13.27
CA GLU A 254 -22.58 -4.33 -13.01
C GLU A 254 -22.44 -3.17 -12.03
N THR A 255 -23.04 -2.03 -12.38
CA THR A 255 -22.94 -0.79 -11.59
C THR A 255 -24.32 -0.28 -11.17
N VAL A 256 -24.36 0.49 -10.09
CA VAL A 256 -25.58 1.20 -9.66
C VAL A 256 -25.95 2.26 -10.70
N GLY A 257 -27.11 2.07 -11.32
CA GLY A 257 -27.70 3.02 -12.27
C GLY A 257 -27.07 2.94 -13.67
N SER A 258 -27.21 4.02 -14.44
CA SER A 258 -26.73 4.09 -15.83
C SER A 258 -25.30 4.58 -15.96
N ASN A 259 -24.60 4.82 -14.85
CA ASN A 259 -23.20 5.25 -14.88
C ASN A 259 -22.33 3.99 -14.98
N PRO A 260 -21.73 3.67 -16.13
CA PRO A 260 -20.84 2.50 -16.27
C PRO A 260 -19.55 2.59 -15.43
N HIS A 261 -19.39 3.67 -14.66
CA HIS A 261 -18.31 3.90 -13.70
C HIS A 261 -18.86 4.14 -12.28
N GLY A 262 -20.12 3.76 -12.04
CA GLY A 262 -20.80 3.88 -10.75
C GLY A 262 -20.31 2.85 -9.75
N CYS A 263 -20.95 2.81 -8.58
CA CYS A 263 -20.67 1.78 -7.58
C CYS A 263 -20.92 0.40 -8.18
N VAL A 264 -19.94 -0.50 -8.11
CA VAL A 264 -20.10 -1.88 -8.56
C VAL A 264 -21.02 -2.62 -7.60
N ILE A 265 -22.00 -3.35 -8.14
CA ILE A 265 -22.94 -4.19 -7.36
C ILE A 265 -22.79 -5.67 -7.66
N GLY A 266 -22.07 -6.00 -8.73
CA GLY A 266 -21.81 -7.37 -9.14
C GLY A 266 -20.98 -7.37 -10.41
N GLY A 267 -20.63 -8.56 -10.85
CA GLY A 267 -19.86 -8.77 -12.05
C GLY A 267 -19.48 -10.24 -12.14
N HIS A 268 -18.85 -10.60 -13.24
CA HIS A 268 -18.25 -11.91 -13.39
C HIS A 268 -17.01 -11.82 -14.27
N LEU A 269 -16.07 -12.73 -14.06
CA LEU A 269 -14.88 -12.91 -14.88
C LEU A 269 -14.77 -14.41 -15.18
N LEU A 270 -15.04 -14.77 -16.43
CA LEU A 270 -14.90 -16.13 -16.92
C LEU A 270 -13.48 -16.32 -17.45
N VAL A 271 -12.75 -17.26 -16.86
CA VAL A 271 -11.36 -17.57 -17.22
C VAL A 271 -11.20 -19.06 -17.45
N THR A 272 -10.24 -19.44 -18.28
CA THR A 272 -9.66 -20.78 -18.28
C THR A 272 -8.24 -20.70 -17.74
N GLY A 273 -7.76 -21.77 -17.12
CA GLY A 273 -6.43 -21.85 -16.55
C GLY A 273 -6.16 -23.22 -15.93
N ALA A 274 -4.89 -23.55 -15.75
CA ALA A 274 -4.49 -24.77 -15.06
C ALA A 274 -4.82 -24.68 -13.56
N VAL A 275 -5.52 -25.68 -13.02
CA VAL A 275 -6.00 -25.67 -11.64
C VAL A 275 -5.42 -26.79 -10.80
N MET A 276 -5.08 -26.44 -9.57
CA MET A 276 -4.82 -27.38 -8.49
C MET A 276 -5.90 -27.26 -7.44
N VAL A 277 -6.52 -28.37 -7.07
CA VAL A 277 -7.49 -28.42 -5.98
C VAL A 277 -6.81 -28.90 -4.70
N MET A 278 -6.92 -28.10 -3.66
CA MET A 278 -6.39 -28.38 -2.32
C MET A 278 -7.55 -28.46 -1.32
N THR A 279 -7.35 -29.19 -0.23
CA THR A 279 -8.30 -29.22 0.88
C THR A 279 -7.82 -28.28 1.97
N PHE A 280 -8.67 -27.37 2.43
CA PHE A 280 -8.33 -26.44 3.49
C PHE A 280 -8.15 -27.17 4.82
N ASN A 281 -6.97 -27.01 5.40
CA ASN A 281 -6.63 -27.52 6.73
C ASN A 281 -5.94 -26.42 7.54
N TYR A 282 -6.50 -26.08 8.70
CA TYR A 282 -6.03 -24.96 9.52
C TYR A 282 -4.54 -25.02 9.86
N ASP A 283 -4.04 -26.18 10.30
CA ASP A 283 -2.66 -26.31 10.76
C ASP A 283 -1.68 -26.23 9.59
N ILE A 284 -1.99 -26.91 8.48
CA ILE A 284 -1.17 -26.88 7.25
C ILE A 284 -1.10 -25.47 6.68
N PHE A 285 -2.24 -24.78 6.54
CA PHE A 285 -2.26 -23.42 5.98
C PHE A 285 -1.64 -22.40 6.94
N TYR A 286 -1.70 -22.63 8.25
CA TYR A 286 -0.96 -21.82 9.22
C TYR A 286 0.54 -21.92 8.98
N ASP A 287 1.06 -23.14 8.82
CA ASP A 287 2.49 -23.35 8.54
C ASP A 287 2.90 -22.80 7.17
N LEU A 288 2.08 -23.00 6.12
CA LEU A 288 2.34 -22.46 4.77
C LEU A 288 2.42 -20.93 4.75
N ILE A 289 1.50 -20.25 5.43
CA ILE A 289 1.48 -18.77 5.48
C ILE A 289 2.66 -18.20 6.26
N HIS A 290 3.17 -18.95 7.24
CA HIS A 290 4.30 -18.52 8.06
C HIS A 290 5.67 -19.03 7.56
N ASN A 291 5.68 -19.91 6.56
CA ASN A 291 6.88 -20.31 5.84
C ASN A 291 7.42 -19.12 5.02
N GLU A 292 8.74 -18.96 4.96
CA GLU A 292 9.39 -17.86 4.23
C GLU A 292 9.69 -18.19 2.76
N GLU A 293 9.52 -19.46 2.37
CA GLU A 293 9.77 -19.92 0.99
C GLU A 293 8.65 -19.51 0.02
N GLU A 294 7.38 -19.67 0.42
CA GLU A 294 6.21 -19.35 -0.41
C GLU A 294 5.46 -18.12 0.11
N SER A 295 4.82 -17.38 -0.79
CA SER A 295 4.14 -16.13 -0.45
C SER A 295 2.62 -16.27 -0.60
N TRP A 296 1.96 -16.77 0.45
CA TRP A 296 0.51 -16.95 0.52
C TRP A 296 -0.19 -15.70 1.07
N TYR A 297 -1.22 -15.21 0.36
CA TYR A 297 -2.00 -14.04 0.76
C TYR A 297 -3.49 -14.31 0.62
N PHE A 298 -4.22 -14.17 1.73
CA PHE A 298 -5.68 -14.25 1.73
C PHE A 298 -6.29 -12.84 1.88
N ASP A 299 -7.41 -12.62 1.19
CA ASP A 299 -8.12 -11.33 1.18
C ASP A 299 -8.85 -11.05 2.52
N PHE A 300 -8.83 -12.01 3.45
CA PHE A 300 -9.41 -11.93 4.79
C PHE A 300 -8.61 -12.80 5.77
N ASP A 301 -8.84 -12.60 7.07
CA ASP A 301 -8.27 -13.45 8.11
C ASP A 301 -8.95 -14.82 8.09
N ILE A 302 -8.32 -15.79 7.42
CA ILE A 302 -8.80 -17.16 7.34
C ILE A 302 -8.79 -17.89 8.69
N PHE A 303 -8.11 -17.33 9.71
CA PHE A 303 -8.00 -17.91 11.05
C PHE A 303 -9.02 -17.35 12.05
N ASP A 304 -9.83 -16.37 11.65
CA ASP A 304 -10.92 -15.87 12.48
C ASP A 304 -12.03 -16.92 12.61
N LYS A 305 -11.95 -17.72 13.68
CA LYS A 305 -12.92 -18.79 14.00
C LYS A 305 -14.35 -18.28 14.20
N ASN A 306 -14.55 -16.98 14.45
CA ASN A 306 -15.89 -16.41 14.63
C ASN A 306 -16.55 -16.04 13.30
N ASN A 307 -15.79 -15.98 12.21
CA ASN A 307 -16.26 -15.59 10.88
C ASN A 307 -15.51 -16.35 9.78
N ALA A 308 -15.36 -17.67 9.94
CA ALA A 308 -14.60 -18.51 9.02
C ALA A 308 -15.26 -18.51 7.63
N TYR A 309 -14.65 -17.77 6.71
CA TYR A 309 -15.04 -17.71 5.30
C TYR A 309 -14.80 -19.04 4.58
N ILE A 310 -13.80 -19.81 5.02
CA ILE A 310 -13.47 -21.15 4.53
C ILE A 310 -13.52 -22.11 5.73
N ALA A 311 -14.27 -23.20 5.61
CA ALA A 311 -14.39 -24.21 6.66
C ALA A 311 -13.33 -25.31 6.50
N GLU A 312 -12.94 -25.93 7.61
CA GLU A 312 -12.03 -27.09 7.61
C GLU A 312 -12.58 -28.18 6.68
N GLY A 313 -11.76 -28.66 5.75
CA GLY A 313 -12.14 -29.64 4.75
C GLY A 313 -12.79 -29.07 3.47
N GLU A 314 -13.06 -27.76 3.37
CA GLU A 314 -13.53 -27.15 2.11
C GLU A 314 -12.42 -27.11 1.06
N SER A 315 -12.79 -27.23 -0.22
CA SER A 315 -11.85 -27.17 -1.33
C SER A 315 -11.44 -25.73 -1.65
N ILE A 316 -10.14 -25.52 -1.79
CA ILE A 316 -9.54 -24.30 -2.35
C ILE A 316 -8.95 -24.67 -3.71
N VAL A 317 -9.34 -23.93 -4.74
CA VAL A 317 -8.80 -24.07 -6.08
C VAL A 317 -7.72 -23.00 -6.29
N ALA A 318 -6.49 -23.42 -6.53
CA ALA A 318 -5.43 -22.55 -6.99
C ALA A 318 -5.39 -22.61 -8.52
N MET A 319 -5.72 -21.51 -9.19
CA MET A 319 -5.62 -21.39 -10.64
C MET A 319 -4.34 -20.64 -11.00
N LEU A 320 -3.48 -21.31 -11.76
CA LEU A 320 -2.23 -20.74 -12.26
C LEU A 320 -2.53 -19.62 -13.24
N VAL A 321 -1.85 -18.49 -13.06
CA VAL A 321 -1.98 -17.32 -13.93
C VAL A 321 -0.66 -16.99 -14.63
N GLY A 322 0.47 -17.18 -13.94
CA GLY A 322 1.76 -16.81 -14.52
C GLY A 322 2.94 -17.59 -13.96
N VAL A 323 3.98 -17.67 -14.78
CA VAL A 323 5.20 -18.46 -14.53
C VAL A 323 6.42 -17.61 -14.87
N GLN A 324 7.42 -17.61 -14.00
CA GLN A 324 8.71 -16.98 -14.21
C GLN A 324 9.83 -17.89 -13.71
N GLY A 325 10.50 -18.58 -14.64
CA GLY A 325 11.47 -19.60 -14.26
C GLY A 325 10.77 -20.73 -13.50
N ASP A 326 11.23 -21.04 -12.29
CA ASP A 326 10.62 -22.06 -11.43
C ASP A 326 9.51 -21.50 -10.54
N ASP A 327 9.39 -20.17 -10.44
CA ASP A 327 8.37 -19.50 -9.63
C ASP A 327 7.06 -19.36 -10.40
N CYS A 328 5.93 -19.60 -9.73
CA CYS A 328 4.60 -19.37 -10.29
C CYS A 328 3.70 -18.53 -9.38
N SER A 329 2.66 -17.94 -10.00
CA SER A 329 1.63 -17.14 -9.35
C SER A 329 0.24 -17.70 -9.67
N ALA A 330 -0.57 -17.91 -8.64
CA ALA A 330 -1.92 -18.45 -8.78
C ALA A 330 -2.95 -17.64 -7.98
N ILE A 331 -4.18 -17.56 -8.50
CA ILE A 331 -5.33 -17.04 -7.75
C ILE A 331 -5.97 -18.16 -6.93
N LEU A 332 -6.33 -17.86 -5.69
CA LEU A 332 -7.01 -18.79 -4.79
C LEU A 332 -8.51 -18.54 -4.84
N LEU A 333 -9.26 -19.60 -5.11
CA LEU A 333 -10.70 -19.56 -5.37
C LEU A 333 -11.41 -20.59 -4.49
N ILE A 334 -12.64 -20.29 -4.07
CA ILE A 334 -13.55 -21.25 -3.42
C ILE A 334 -14.87 -21.31 -4.15
N PRO A 335 -15.58 -22.46 -4.15
CA PRO A 335 -16.94 -22.52 -4.68
C PRO A 335 -17.88 -21.54 -3.97
N ALA A 336 -18.69 -20.81 -4.72
CA ALA A 336 -19.69 -19.91 -4.17
C ALA A 336 -20.85 -20.72 -3.56
N ARG A 337 -21.04 -20.64 -2.23
CA ARG A 337 -22.04 -21.41 -1.45
C ARG A 337 -23.52 -21.30 -1.92
N LYS A 338 -23.84 -20.47 -2.91
CA LYS A 338 -25.22 -20.24 -3.44
C LYS A 338 -25.30 -20.12 -4.96
N GLU A 339 -24.18 -20.23 -5.67
CA GLU A 339 -24.12 -20.07 -7.12
C GLU A 339 -23.30 -21.22 -7.68
N ASP A 340 -24.00 -22.28 -8.09
CA ASP A 340 -23.37 -23.51 -8.57
C ASP A 340 -22.54 -23.25 -9.82
N GLY A 341 -21.35 -23.86 -9.90
CA GLY A 341 -20.36 -23.62 -10.94
C GLY A 341 -19.62 -22.27 -10.87
N LYS A 342 -19.92 -21.43 -9.88
CA LYS A 342 -19.24 -20.14 -9.70
C LYS A 342 -18.28 -20.15 -8.53
N TYR A 343 -17.26 -19.31 -8.61
CA TYR A 343 -16.18 -19.25 -7.67
C TYR A 343 -15.98 -17.84 -7.13
N LYS A 344 -15.51 -17.76 -5.90
CA LYS A 344 -15.10 -16.51 -5.27
C LYS A 344 -13.61 -16.53 -5.05
N ARG A 345 -12.93 -15.46 -5.41
CA ARG A 345 -11.54 -15.27 -5.02
C ARG A 345 -11.45 -15.06 -3.52
N VAL A 346 -10.49 -15.75 -2.91
CA VAL A 346 -10.16 -15.65 -1.49
C VAL A 346 -8.72 -15.23 -1.24
N GLY A 347 -7.88 -15.20 -2.27
CA GLY A 347 -6.49 -14.84 -2.12
C GLY A 347 -5.66 -15.07 -3.39
N ILE A 348 -4.36 -15.02 -3.20
CA ILE A 348 -3.32 -15.28 -4.21
C ILE A 348 -2.14 -15.99 -3.54
N VAL A 349 -1.38 -16.73 -4.33
CA VAL A 349 -0.09 -17.28 -3.93
C VAL A 349 0.94 -16.91 -4.97
N GLY A 350 2.14 -16.54 -4.53
CA GLY A 350 3.30 -16.26 -5.37
C GLY A 350 4.54 -17.00 -4.89
N LYS A 351 5.52 -17.20 -5.79
CA LYS A 351 6.77 -17.94 -5.56
C LYS A 351 6.57 -19.39 -5.14
N ARG A 352 5.57 -20.05 -5.73
CA ARG A 352 5.38 -21.49 -5.60
C ARG A 352 6.14 -22.19 -6.73
N THR A 353 6.63 -23.40 -6.49
CA THR A 353 7.31 -24.18 -7.52
C THR A 353 6.34 -24.56 -8.65
N TYR A 354 6.68 -24.23 -9.90
CA TYR A 354 5.84 -24.55 -11.06
C TYR A 354 5.59 -26.05 -11.26
N GLU A 355 6.49 -26.92 -10.77
CA GLU A 355 6.36 -28.39 -10.81
C GLU A 355 5.00 -28.89 -10.28
N ASP A 356 4.43 -28.16 -9.31
CA ASP A 356 3.11 -28.44 -8.74
C ASP A 356 1.97 -28.36 -9.79
N PHE A 357 2.16 -27.62 -10.88
CA PHE A 357 1.18 -27.40 -11.95
C PHE A 357 1.49 -28.12 -13.27
N GLU A 358 2.58 -28.90 -13.37
CA GLU A 358 2.95 -29.61 -14.60
C GLU A 358 1.92 -30.67 -15.04
N GLY A 359 1.15 -31.21 -14.09
CA GLY A 359 0.06 -32.16 -14.34
C GLY A 359 -1.34 -31.60 -14.08
N ALA A 360 -1.47 -30.28 -13.87
CA ALA A 360 -2.74 -29.66 -13.54
C ALA A 360 -3.71 -29.66 -14.74
N GLU A 361 -4.98 -29.96 -14.48
CA GLU A 361 -6.03 -29.91 -15.48
C GLU A 361 -6.43 -28.46 -15.78
N GLU A 362 -6.79 -28.16 -17.03
CA GLU A 362 -7.39 -26.87 -17.38
C GLU A 362 -8.88 -26.87 -17.01
N MET A 363 -9.31 -25.79 -16.35
CA MET A 363 -10.70 -25.63 -15.95
C MET A 363 -11.20 -24.23 -16.31
N GLU A 364 -12.39 -24.18 -16.90
CA GLU A 364 -13.16 -22.95 -17.06
C GLU A 364 -13.83 -22.60 -15.72
N ILE A 365 -13.57 -21.40 -15.21
CA ILE A 365 -14.09 -20.91 -13.94
C ILE A 365 -14.73 -19.54 -14.11
N ASP A 366 -15.98 -19.43 -13.66
CA ASP A 366 -16.72 -18.18 -13.54
C ASP A 366 -16.50 -17.55 -12.15
N ILE A 367 -15.74 -16.46 -12.08
CA ILE A 367 -15.39 -15.76 -10.83
C ILE A 367 -16.36 -14.59 -10.60
N ILE A 368 -17.00 -14.53 -9.42
CA ILE A 368 -18.01 -13.52 -9.05
C ILE A 368 -17.64 -12.61 -7.87
#